data_AF-A0A973BBL8-F1
#
_entry.id   AF-A0A973BBL8-F1
#
_cell.length_a   1.000
_cell.length_b   1.000
_cell.length_c   1.000
_cell.angle_alpha   90.00
_cell.angle_beta   90.00
_cell.angle_gamma   90.00
#
_symmetry.space_group_name_H-M   'P 1'
#
loop_
_entity.id
_entity.type
_entity.pdbx_description
1 polymer ?
#
loop_
_entity_poly.entity_id
_entity_poly.type
_entity_poly.pdbx_seq_one_letter_code
_entity_poly.pdbx_strand_id
1 'polypeptide(L)' 'MQDVKIDIADIEYVADMLKAIVWIKDELPSVPSDSLHDLEQSLKIAEAALRRVASEMKIPAMRD' A
#
# COMPACT_ATOMS: atom_id res chain seq x y z
N MET A 1 -20.33 11.97 10.94
CA MET A 1 -19.13 11.17 10.60
C MET A 1 -17.94 11.90 11.18
N GLN A 2 -17.15 11.27 12.05
CA GLN A 2 -15.92 11.89 12.52
C GLN A 2 -15.00 12.09 11.31
N ASP A 3 -14.45 13.30 11.19
CA ASP A 3 -13.44 13.64 10.19
C ASP A 3 -12.18 12.84 10.53
N VAL A 4 -12.00 11.70 9.87
CA VAL A 4 -10.78 10.88 10.04
C VAL A 4 -9.67 11.63 9.32
N LYS A 5 -8.84 12.34 10.08
CA LYS A 5 -7.62 12.94 9.56
C LYS A 5 -6.60 11.82 9.37
N ILE A 6 -6.45 11.37 8.13
CA ILE A 6 -5.37 10.47 7.74
C ILE A 6 -4.08 11.27 7.64
N ASP A 7 -3.06 10.83 8.36
CA ASP A 7 -1.73 11.41 8.27
C ASP A 7 -0.82 10.61 7.32
N ILE A 8 0.42 11.09 7.11
CA ILE A 8 1.38 10.42 6.23
C ILE A 8 1.77 9.04 6.79
N ALA A 9 1.86 8.89 8.11
CA ALA A 9 2.26 7.65 8.75
C ALA A 9 1.20 6.56 8.58
N ASP A 10 -0.09 6.92 8.56
CA ASP A 10 -1.19 6.01 8.23
C ASP A 10 -1.04 5.43 6.81
N ILE A 11 -0.68 6.27 5.84
CA ILE A 11 -0.49 5.86 4.43
C ILE A 11 0.73 4.95 4.29
N GLU A 12 1.83 5.30 4.96
CA GLU A 12 3.05 4.48 4.98
C GLU A 12 2.81 3.12 5.66
N TYR A 13 2.06 3.09 6.75
CA TYR A 13 1.68 1.88 7.44
C TYR A 13 0.89 0.93 6.54
N VAL A 14 -0.11 1.43 5.80
CA VAL A 14 -0.85 0.60 4.84
C VAL A 14 0.06 0.09 3.73
N ALA A 15 0.96 0.91 3.19
CA ALA A 15 1.91 0.48 2.17
C ALA A 15 2.80 -0.68 2.68
N ASP A 16 3.27 -0.61 3.92
CA ASP A 16 4.07 -1.67 4.54
C ASP A 16 3.24 -2.95 4.79
N MET A 17 1.96 -2.83 5.16
CA MET A 17 1.05 -3.97 5.27
C MET A 17 0.86 -4.69 3.92
N LEU A 18 0.64 -3.95 2.83
CA LEU A 18 0.49 -4.54 1.49
C LEU A 18 1.75 -5.32 1.09
N LYS A 19 2.92 -4.76 1.38
CA LYS A 19 4.21 -5.42 1.16
C LYS A 19 4.38 -6.69 2.01
N ALA A 20 3.93 -6.67 3.27
CA ALA A 20 3.97 -7.85 4.14
C ALA A 20 3.07 -8.98 3.61
N ILE A 21 1.88 -8.66 3.08
CA ILE A 21 0.98 -9.64 2.47
C ILE A 21 1.64 -10.31 1.26
N VAL A 22 2.33 -9.54 0.41
CA VAL A 22 3.10 -10.09 -0.71
C VAL A 22 4.17 -11.08 -0.23
N TRP A 23 4.81 -10.82 0.91
CA TRP A 23 5.86 -11.67 1.44
C TRP A 23 5.34 -13.03 1.94
N ILE A 24 4.16 -13.06 2.55
CA ILE A 24 3.54 -14.30 3.06
C ILE A 24 2.68 -15.03 2.01
N LYS A 25 2.60 -14.53 0.76
CA LYS A 25 1.70 -15.10 -0.26
C LYS A 25 1.97 -16.58 -0.54
N ASP A 26 3.22 -17.00 -0.45
CA ASP A 26 3.64 -18.38 -0.69
C ASP A 26 3.32 -19.30 0.52
N GLU A 27 2.96 -18.71 1.66
CA GLU A 27 2.46 -19.41 2.85
C GLU A 27 0.94 -19.61 2.81
N LEU A 28 0.22 -19.01 1.83
CA LEU A 28 -1.23 -19.15 1.70
C LEU A 28 -1.59 -20.53 1.11
N PRO A 29 -2.13 -21.47 1.90
CA PRO A 29 -2.44 -22.79 1.39
C PRO A 29 -3.64 -22.74 0.44
N SER A 30 -3.62 -23.62 -0.57
CA SER A 30 -4.78 -23.91 -1.42
C SER A 30 -5.27 -22.76 -2.32
N VAL A 31 -4.46 -21.72 -2.54
CA VAL A 31 -4.75 -20.67 -3.52
C VAL A 31 -4.08 -21.01 -4.87
N PRO A 32 -4.79 -20.91 -6.02
CA PRO A 32 -4.18 -21.11 -7.33
C PRO A 32 -3.02 -20.13 -7.59
N SER A 33 -1.98 -20.60 -8.28
CA SER A 33 -0.79 -19.78 -8.60
C SER A 33 -1.13 -18.50 -9.33
N ASP A 34 -2.08 -18.55 -10.26
CA ASP A 34 -2.48 -17.40 -11.07
C ASP A 34 -3.17 -16.35 -10.20
N SER A 35 -4.00 -16.79 -9.24
CA SER A 35 -4.63 -15.90 -8.26
C SER A 35 -3.61 -15.28 -7.30
N LEU A 36 -2.57 -16.02 -6.89
CA LEU A 36 -1.46 -15.46 -6.10
C LEU A 36 -0.63 -14.45 -6.90
N HIS A 37 -0.45 -14.69 -8.20
CA HIS A 37 0.23 -13.77 -9.10
C HIS A 37 -0.56 -12.47 -9.27
N ASP A 38 -1.87 -12.56 -9.53
CA ASP A 38 -2.76 -11.40 -9.66
C ASP A 38 -2.83 -10.58 -8.36
N LEU A 39 -2.87 -11.26 -7.22
CA LEU A 39 -2.79 -10.65 -5.89
C LEU A 39 -1.47 -9.89 -5.73
N GLU A 40 -0.34 -10.53 -6.03
CA GLU A 40 0.98 -9.90 -5.94
C GLU A 40 1.08 -8.64 -6.80
N GLN A 41 0.62 -8.69 -8.05
CA GLN A 41 0.66 -7.52 -8.94
C GLN A 41 -0.21 -6.38 -8.40
N SER A 42 -1.43 -6.70 -7.97
CA SER A 42 -2.37 -5.72 -7.43
C SER A 42 -1.82 -5.03 -6.18
N LEU A 43 -1.23 -5.80 -5.26
CA LEU A 43 -0.66 -5.28 -4.03
C LEU A 43 0.58 -4.42 -4.29
N LYS A 44 1.46 -4.80 -5.22
CA LYS A 44 2.63 -3.98 -5.61
C LYS A 44 2.23 -2.65 -6.22
N ILE A 45 1.20 -2.64 -7.07
CA ILE A 45 0.69 -1.40 -7.68
C ILE A 45 0.12 -0.47 -6.59
N ALA A 46 -0.70 -1.02 -5.69
CA ALA A 46 -1.30 -0.25 -4.60
C ALA A 46 -0.23 0.29 -3.63
N GLU A 47 0.76 -0.52 -3.28
CA GLU A 47 1.89 -0.11 -2.44
C GLU A 47 2.68 1.05 -3.06
N ALA A 48 3.04 0.95 -4.33
CA ALA A 48 3.74 2.01 -5.05
C ALA A 48 2.92 3.30 -5.12
N ALA A 49 1.60 3.19 -5.35
CA ALA A 49 0.69 4.34 -5.36
C ALA A 49 0.63 5.04 -3.99
N LEU A 50 0.51 4.28 -2.90
CA LEU A 50 0.49 4.83 -1.55
C LEU A 50 1.81 5.51 -1.19
N ARG A 51 2.96 4.91 -1.54
CA ARG A 51 4.27 5.55 -1.32
C ARG A 51 4.42 6.85 -2.10
N ARG A 52 3.87 6.91 -3.31
CA ARG A 52 3.84 8.14 -4.09
C ARG A 52 3.00 9.22 -3.40
N VAL A 53 1.79 8.89 -2.95
CA VAL A 53 0.94 9.84 -2.20
C VAL A 53 1.64 10.32 -0.93
N ALA A 54 2.21 9.42 -0.13
CA ALA A 54 2.97 9.78 1.07
C ALA A 54 4.15 10.71 0.76
N SER A 55 4.85 10.49 -0.36
CA SER A 55 5.94 11.35 -0.81
C SER A 55 5.45 12.72 -1.25
N GLU A 56 4.35 12.79 -2.00
CA GLU A 56 3.73 14.05 -2.44
C GLU A 56 3.20 14.87 -1.25
N MET A 57 2.67 14.21 -0.21
CA MET A 57 2.21 14.86 1.03
C MET A 57 3.37 15.40 1.89
N LYS A 58 4.58 14.87 1.76
CA LYS A 58 5.79 15.38 2.46
C LYS A 58 6.34 16.66 1.82
N ILE A 59 6.01 16.94 0.56
CA ILE A 59 6.45 18.16 -0.11
C ILE A 59 5.61 19.30 0.47
N PRO A 60 6.22 20.26 1.20
CA PRO A 60 5.49 21.43 1.66
C PRO A 60 4.93 22.11 0.42
N ALA A 61 3.62 22.39 0.40
CA ALA A 61 3.03 23.19 -0.66
C ALA A 61 3.85 24.48 -0.79
N MET A 62 4.70 24.58 -1.82
CA MET A 62 5.32 25.83 -2.20
C MET A 62 4.17 26.74 -2.61
N ARG A 63 3.75 27.57 -1.65
CA ARG A 63 2.83 28.68 -1.86
C ARG A 63 3.52 29.65 -2.82
N ASP A 64 3.01 29.75 -4.04
CA ASP A 64 2.99 31.00 -4.79
C ASP A 64 1.89 31.91 -4.23
#